data_AF-A0A7G3A2M9-F1
#
_entry.id   AF-A0A7G3A2M9-F1
#
_cell.length_a   1.000
_cell.length_b   1.000
_cell.length_c   1.000
_cell.angle_alpha   90.00
_cell.angle_beta   90.00
_cell.angle_gamma   90.00
#
_symmetry.space_group_name_H-M   'P 1'
#
loop_
_entity.id
_entity.type
_entity.pdbx_description
1 polymer ?
#
loop_
_entity_poly.entity_id
_entity_poly.type
_entity_poly.pdbx_seq_one_letter_code
_entity_poly.pdbx_strand_id
1 'polypeptide(L)'
;MTSAFLPYVGCAIVSLMLVFGQFLFKLAATEWRNEAESGNGLLGLLSVPMVAALGLYGVATLLWVYVLRFVPLSRGYLFVLAGAILVPVLANLVFKEPLSPTYWVGFIMIVVGAYICSL
;
A
#
# COMPACT_ATOMS: atom_id res chain seq x y z
N MET A 1 -22.11 -7.27 19.86
CA MET A 1 -20.62 -7.36 19.84
C MET A 1 -20.04 -7.48 18.42
N THR A 2 -20.72 -8.12 17.47
CA THR A 2 -20.27 -8.24 16.07
C THR A 2 -20.20 -6.92 15.28
N SER A 3 -20.98 -5.89 15.66
CA SER A 3 -21.02 -4.59 14.97
C SER A 3 -19.76 -3.73 15.11
N ALA A 4 -18.98 -3.91 16.19
CA ALA A 4 -17.78 -3.11 16.45
C ALA A 4 -16.52 -3.67 15.77
N PHE A 5 -16.50 -4.97 15.44
CA PHE A 5 -15.35 -5.65 14.84
C PHE A 5 -15.28 -5.46 13.31
N LEU A 6 -16.44 -5.47 12.65
CA LEU A 6 -16.55 -5.42 11.20
C LEU A 6 -15.83 -4.21 10.56
N PRO A 7 -15.89 -2.98 11.13
CA PRO A 7 -15.16 -1.85 10.57
C PRO A 7 -13.62 -2.01 10.62
N TYR A 8 -13.07 -2.65 11.65
CA TYR A 8 -11.63 -2.91 11.74
C TYR A 8 -11.15 -3.96 10.73
N VAL A 9 -12.00 -4.97 10.44
CA VAL A 9 -11.76 -5.87 9.31
C VAL A 9 -11.72 -5.09 8.00
N GLY A 10 -12.61 -4.11 7.84
CA GLY A 10 -12.57 -3.17 6.71
C GLY A 10 -11.25 -2.40 6.61
N CYS A 11 -10.72 -1.88 7.72
CA CYS A 11 -9.39 -1.24 7.75
C CYS A 11 -8.27 -2.18 7.29
N ALA A 12 -8.28 -3.42 7.76
CA ALA A 12 -7.28 -4.42 7.37
C ALA A 12 -7.38 -4.77 5.88
N ILE A 13 -8.59 -4.94 5.34
CA ILE A 13 -8.82 -5.19 3.91
C ILE A 13 -8.30 -4.02 3.08
N VAL A 14 -8.65 -2.78 3.43
CA VAL A 14 -8.14 -1.57 2.74
C VAL A 14 -6.63 -1.54 2.76
N SER A 15 -6.02 -1.78 3.92
CA SER A 15 -4.56 -1.80 4.06
C SER A 15 -3.90 -2.82 3.13
N LEU A 16 -4.42 -4.06 3.08
CA LEU A 16 -3.93 -5.09 2.16
C LEU A 16 -4.11 -4.70 0.69
N MET A 17 -5.25 -4.09 0.33
CA MET A 17 -5.47 -3.58 -1.03
C MET A 17 -4.42 -2.54 -1.42
N LEU A 18 -4.06 -1.63 -0.50
CA LEU A 18 -2.99 -0.65 -0.75
C LEU A 18 -1.64 -1.35 -0.95
N VAL A 19 -1.31 -2.36 -0.14
CA VAL A 19 -0.08 -3.16 -0.31
C VAL A 19 -0.02 -3.81 -1.69
N PHE A 20 -1.10 -4.47 -2.13
CA PHE A 20 -1.15 -5.06 -3.48
C PHE A 20 -1.08 -4.00 -4.58
N GLY A 21 -1.70 -2.83 -4.37
CA GLY A 21 -1.62 -1.75 -5.35
C GLY A 21 -0.22 -1.16 -5.49
N GLN A 22 0.60 -1.15 -4.44
CA GLN A 22 2.03 -0.78 -4.55
C GLN A 22 2.79 -1.70 -5.51
N PHE A 23 2.41 -2.97 -5.57
CA PHE A 23 3.05 -3.94 -6.47
C PHE A 23 2.65 -3.70 -7.92
N LEU A 24 1.36 -3.43 -8.15
CA LEU A 24 0.86 -3.03 -9.45
C LEU A 24 1.52 -1.72 -9.93
N PHE A 25 1.72 -0.75 -9.03
CA PHE A 25 2.47 0.47 -9.36
C PHE A 25 3.92 0.19 -9.71
N LYS A 26 4.58 -0.75 -9.02
CA LYS A 26 5.95 -1.15 -9.39
C LYS A 26 6.01 -1.76 -10.79
N LEU A 27 5.05 -2.62 -11.13
CA LEU A 27 4.94 -3.20 -12.47
C LEU A 27 4.64 -2.13 -13.52
N ALA A 28 3.68 -1.25 -13.26
CA ALA A 28 3.33 -0.12 -14.13
C ALA A 28 4.54 0.80 -14.39
N ALA A 29 5.30 1.14 -13.35
CA ALA A 29 6.50 1.95 -13.48
C ALA A 29 7.59 1.26 -14.31
N THR A 30 7.67 -0.07 -14.24
CA THR A 30 8.63 -0.86 -15.04
C THR A 30 8.21 -0.88 -16.52
N GLU A 31 6.93 -1.09 -16.81
CA GLU A 31 6.39 -1.02 -18.17
C GLU A 31 6.55 0.38 -18.76
N TRP A 32 6.25 1.42 -17.98
CA TRP A 32 6.43 2.80 -18.41
C TRP A 32 7.89 3.11 -18.78
N ARG A 33 8.86 2.67 -17.98
CA ARG A 33 10.27 2.83 -18.32
C ARG A 33 10.62 2.19 -19.67
N ASN A 34 10.16 0.95 -19.89
CA ASN A 34 10.45 0.23 -21.13
C ASN A 34 9.81 0.93 -22.36
N GLU A 35 8.60 1.46 -22.23
CA GLU A 35 7.94 2.19 -23.31
C GLU A 35 8.56 3.58 -23.57
N ALA A 36 9.04 4.26 -22.53
CA ALA A 36 9.73 5.53 -22.68
C ALA A 36 11.01 5.39 -23.52
N GLU A 37 11.76 4.30 -23.35
CA GLU A 37 12.93 3.98 -24.17
C GLU A 37 12.58 3.73 -25.65
N SER A 38 11.33 3.33 -25.94
CA SER A 38 10.82 3.09 -27.30
C SER A 38 10.23 4.32 -28.01
N GLY A 39 10.21 5.50 -27.34
CA GLY A 39 9.66 6.74 -27.88
C GLY A 39 8.16 6.97 -27.62
N ASN A 40 7.49 6.04 -26.93
CA ASN A 40 6.05 6.07 -26.63
C ASN A 40 5.75 6.28 -25.13
N GLY A 41 6.60 7.03 -24.42
CA GLY A 41 6.53 7.14 -22.96
C GLY A 41 5.15 7.52 -22.37
N LEU A 42 4.28 8.25 -23.08
CA LEU A 42 2.94 8.56 -22.57
C LEU A 42 1.97 7.37 -22.59
N LEU A 43 2.16 6.39 -23.48
CA LEU A 43 1.31 5.20 -23.57
C LEU A 43 1.59 4.21 -22.43
N GLY A 44 2.81 4.19 -21.90
CA GLY A 44 3.18 3.35 -20.74
C GLY A 44 2.41 3.69 -19.46
N LEU A 45 1.82 4.89 -19.38
CA LEU A 45 0.90 5.29 -18.30
C LEU A 45 -0.50 4.66 -18.43
N LEU A 46 -0.84 4.09 -19.58
CA LEU A 46 -2.08 3.37 -19.82
C LEU A 46 -1.89 1.85 -19.76
N SER A 47 -0.75 1.40 -19.25
CA SER A 47 -0.44 -0.01 -19.06
C SER A 47 -1.48 -0.73 -18.20
N VAL A 48 -1.67 -2.03 -18.45
CA VAL A 48 -2.64 -2.87 -17.73
C VAL A 48 -2.41 -2.83 -16.21
N PRO A 49 -1.16 -2.92 -15.69
CA PRO A 49 -0.92 -2.80 -14.25
C PRO A 49 -1.29 -1.41 -13.71
N MET A 50 -1.12 -0.34 -14.48
CA MET A 50 -1.50 1.02 -14.05
C MET A 50 -3.01 1.15 -13.91
N VAL A 51 -3.77 0.71 -14.92
CA VAL A 51 -5.23 0.73 -14.87
C VAL A 51 -5.75 -0.14 -13.72
N ALA A 52 -5.17 -1.32 -13.52
CA ALA A 52 -5.51 -2.19 -12.40
C ALA A 52 -5.18 -1.55 -11.04
N ALA A 53 -4.02 -0.89 -10.91
CA ALA A 53 -3.63 -0.19 -9.69
C ALA A 53 -4.61 0.94 -9.34
N LEU A 54 -4.97 1.77 -10.34
CA LEU A 54 -5.93 2.85 -10.18
C LEU A 54 -7.33 2.33 -9.81
N GLY A 55 -7.79 1.27 -10.47
CA GLY A 55 -9.05 0.61 -10.12
C GLY A 55 -9.05 0.09 -8.69
N LEU A 56 -7.99 -0.60 -8.28
CA LEU A 56 -7.85 -1.13 -6.91
C LEU A 56 -7.82 0.00 -5.87
N TYR A 57 -7.05 1.06 -6.14
CA TYR A 57 -6.99 2.25 -5.28
C TYR A 57 -8.33 2.96 -5.20
N GLY A 58 -9.06 3.09 -6.31
CA GLY A 58 -10.41 3.66 -6.34
C GLY A 58 -11.36 2.89 -5.43
N VAL A 59 -11.40 1.55 -5.55
CA VAL A 59 -12.22 0.70 -4.66
C VAL A 59 -11.76 0.82 -3.20
N ALA A 60 -10.45 0.79 -2.95
CA ALA A 60 -9.90 0.95 -1.61
C ALA A 60 -10.28 2.30 -0.99
N THR A 61 -10.26 3.39 -1.75
CA THR A 61 -10.68 4.73 -1.31
C THR A 61 -12.16 4.77 -0.94
N LEU A 62 -13.04 4.21 -1.78
CA LEU A 62 -14.48 4.16 -1.49
C LEU A 62 -14.75 3.36 -0.19
N LEU A 63 -14.10 2.19 -0.05
CA LEU A 63 -14.22 1.38 1.16
C LEU A 63 -13.65 2.10 2.38
N TRP A 64 -12.52 2.79 2.23
CA TRP A 64 -11.87 3.56 3.29
C TRP A 64 -12.78 4.66 3.83
N VAL A 65 -13.34 5.47 2.94
CA VAL A 65 -14.31 6.53 3.31
C VAL A 65 -15.53 5.93 4.01
N TYR A 66 -16.02 4.77 3.55
CA TYR A 66 -17.11 4.07 4.20
C TYR A 66 -16.76 3.63 5.63
N VAL A 67 -15.59 2.99 5.82
CA VAL A 67 -15.12 2.50 7.12
C VAL A 67 -14.89 3.64 8.13
N LEU A 68 -14.39 4.79 7.66
CA LEU A 68 -14.16 5.97 8.51
C LEU A 68 -15.42 6.60 9.09
N ARG A 69 -16.61 6.22 8.60
CA ARG A 69 -17.88 6.59 9.26
C ARG A 69 -18.06 5.92 10.62
N PHE A 70 -17.33 4.84 10.88
CA PHE A 70 -17.48 3.99 12.07
C PHE A 70 -16.20 3.92 12.91
N VAL A 71 -15.04 4.17 12.32
CA VAL A 71 -13.73 4.10 13.00
C VAL A 71 -13.08 5.48 13.01
N PRO A 72 -12.59 5.97 14.16
CA PRO A 72 -11.79 7.19 14.20
C PRO A 72 -10.58 7.07 13.28
N LEU A 73 -10.31 8.12 12.50
CA LEU A 73 -9.21 8.14 11.53
C LEU A 73 -7.87 7.76 12.18
N SER A 74 -7.58 8.26 13.38
CA SER A 74 -6.34 7.95 14.11
C SER A 74 -6.15 6.45 14.35
N ARG A 75 -7.23 5.71 14.65
CA ARG A 75 -7.18 4.25 14.86
C ARG A 75 -7.14 3.48 13.55
N GLY A 76 -7.94 3.89 12.57
CA GLY A 76 -7.94 3.25 11.26
C GLY A 76 -6.59 3.36 10.57
N TYR A 77 -5.94 4.53 10.66
CA TYR A 77 -4.70 4.81 9.96
C TYR A 77 -3.53 3.95 10.46
N LEU A 78 -3.58 3.46 11.70
CA LEU A 78 -2.62 2.48 12.21
C LEU A 78 -2.61 1.18 11.39
N PHE A 79 -3.75 0.76 10.84
CA PHE A 79 -3.81 -0.40 9.93
C PHE A 79 -3.09 -0.10 8.62
N VAL A 80 -3.25 1.11 8.07
CA VAL A 80 -2.56 1.53 6.84
C VAL A 80 -1.04 1.57 7.08
N LEU A 81 -0.60 2.11 8.22
CA LEU A 81 0.82 2.09 8.61
C LEU A 81 1.36 0.66 8.76
N ALA A 82 0.61 -0.22 9.40
CA ALA A 82 0.97 -1.64 9.53
C ALA A 82 1.10 -2.33 8.16
N GLY A 83 0.22 -2.04 7.20
CA GLY A 83 0.35 -2.55 5.83
C GLY A 83 1.53 -1.93 5.09
N ALA A 84 1.76 -0.62 5.23
CA ALA A 84 2.88 0.07 4.60
C ALA A 84 4.24 -0.51 5.02
N ILE A 85 4.36 -1.02 6.25
CA ILE A 85 5.52 -1.76 6.76
C ILE A 85 5.75 -3.06 5.95
N LEU A 86 4.70 -3.71 5.43
CA LEU A 86 4.84 -4.93 4.61
C LEU A 86 5.39 -4.64 3.21
N VAL A 87 5.10 -3.47 2.65
CA VAL A 87 5.47 -3.10 1.26
C VAL A 87 6.97 -3.29 0.97
N PRO A 88 7.90 -2.69 1.73
CA PRO A 88 9.33 -2.83 1.44
C PRO A 88 9.85 -4.24 1.69
N VAL A 89 9.31 -4.96 2.67
CA VAL A 89 9.67 -6.36 2.96
C VAL A 89 9.28 -7.23 1.76
N LEU A 90 8.04 -7.11 1.31
CA LEU A 90 7.57 -7.87 0.16
C LEU A 90 8.27 -7.42 -1.13
N ALA A 91 8.61 -6.13 -1.28
CA ALA A 91 9.35 -5.65 -2.44
C ALA A 91 10.78 -6.24 -2.49
N ASN A 92 11.46 -6.33 -1.35
CA ASN A 92 12.73 -7.03 -1.24
C ASN A 92 12.61 -8.52 -1.59
N LEU A 93 11.54 -9.20 -1.17
CA LEU A 93 11.35 -10.63 -1.46
C LEU A 93 10.95 -10.92 -2.92
N VAL A 94 10.02 -10.13 -3.47
CA VAL A 94 9.42 -10.37 -4.79
C VAL A 94 10.23 -9.74 -5.91
N PHE A 95 10.64 -8.48 -5.75
CA PHE A 95 11.39 -7.74 -6.77
C PHE A 95 12.90 -7.79 -6.54
N LYS A 96 13.37 -8.47 -5.48
CA LYS A 96 14.80 -8.60 -5.12
C LYS A 96 15.50 -7.25 -4.95
N GLU A 97 14.75 -6.23 -4.52
CA GLU A 97 15.29 -4.90 -4.28
C GLU A 97 16.20 -4.89 -3.06
N PRO A 98 17.49 -4.53 -3.18
CA PRO A 98 18.40 -4.56 -2.04
C PRO A 98 18.04 -3.47 -1.02
N LEU A 99 17.83 -3.88 0.23
CA LEU A 99 17.64 -2.95 1.35
C LEU A 99 18.95 -2.83 2.12
N SER A 100 19.42 -1.60 2.33
CA SER A 100 20.66 -1.36 3.08
C SER A 100 20.52 -1.75 4.56
N PRO A 101 21.60 -2.04 5.27
CA PRO A 101 21.55 -2.26 6.72
C PRO A 101 20.97 -1.05 7.49
N THR A 102 21.24 0.17 7.02
CA THR A 102 20.69 1.41 7.61
C THR A 102 19.18 1.54 7.40
N TYR A 103 18.65 1.00 6.30
CA TYR A 103 17.21 0.93 6.05
C TYR A 103 16.50 0.16 7.17
N TRP A 104 17.04 -1.00 7.56
CA TRP A 104 16.45 -1.83 8.61
C TRP A 104 16.41 -1.14 9.97
N VAL A 105 17.42 -0.32 10.29
CA VAL A 105 17.41 0.49 11.53
C VAL A 105 16.24 1.48 11.51
N GLY A 106 16.09 2.23 10.43
CA GLY A 106 14.97 3.18 10.28
C GLY A 106 13.61 2.47 10.25
N PHE A 107 13.54 1.31 9.60
CA PHE A 107 12.34 0.48 9.56
C PHE A 107 11.88 0.05 10.96
N ILE A 108 12.82 -0.42 11.80
CA ILE A 108 12.51 -0.77 13.19
C ILE A 108 12.00 0.46 13.96
N MET A 109 12.59 1.64 13.75
CA MET A 109 12.11 2.88 14.40
C MET A 109 10.67 3.22 13.98
N ILE A 110 10.31 3.04 12.70
CA ILE A 110 8.93 3.25 12.22
C ILE A 110 7.97 2.26 12.88
N VAL A 111 8.34 0.97 12.96
CA VAL A 111 7.52 -0.07 13.61
C VAL A 111 7.31 0.25 15.09
N VAL A 112 8.38 0.63 15.81
CA VAL A 112 8.33 1.03 17.22
C VAL A 112 7.44 2.25 17.41
N GLY A 113 7.59 3.28 16.57
CA GLY A 113 6.75 4.47 16.62
C GLY A 113 5.27 4.15 16.39
N ALA A 114 4.96 3.33 15.39
CA ALA A 114 3.60 2.89 15.11
C ALA A 114 3.00 2.07 16.28
N TYR A 115 3.80 1.20 16.91
CA TYR A 115 3.38 0.48 18.11
C TYR A 115 3.07 1.41 19.28
N ILE A 116 3.93 2.41 19.55
CA ILE A 116 3.68 3.40 20.61
C ILE A 116 2.39 4.17 20.35
N CYS A 117 2.09 4.55 19.10
CA CYS A 117 0.83 5.21 18.75
C CYS A 117 -0.41 4.32 18.93
N SER A 118 -0.24 3.01 19.08
CA SER A 118 -1.34 2.06 19.29
C SER A 118 -1.67 1.79 20.76
N LEU A 119 -0.81 2.20 21.69
CA LEU A 119 -1.02 2.12 23.15
C LEU A 119 -2.06 3.15 23.61
#